data_AF-A0A3G9G265-F1
#
_entry.id   AF-A0A3G9G265-F1
#
_cell.length_a   1.000
_cell.length_b   1.000
_cell.length_c   1.000
_cell.angle_alpha   90.00
_cell.angle_beta   90.00
_cell.angle_gamma   90.00
#
_symmetry.space_group_name_H-M   'P 1'
#
loop_
_entity.id
_entity.type
_entity.pdbx_description
1 polymer ?
#
loop_
_entity_poly.entity_id
_entity_poly.type
_entity_poly.pdbx_seq_one_letter_code
_entity_poly.pdbx_strand_id
1 'polypeptide(L)'
;MSEKADFNAIPAEILTDIRKRAKLLWPDDREWQEDFITLEANSYAAFQEMDFSNAALVKDDIVTQAMEYFESWEERASHVESEIDAYAQIATTAPDDIPPDVISKMKQDIATEDDWFAMQLDSLRRAIDGYRYVRDTREKVGPIRELLVRMEGIIGKECYNGNIQNYSSWGEWDGEGRSFRYPVTFIRKGVAEKCHTGFAALTHEELITGYYKFGANELSIYRALMQVIEMLESEYGFVRPDSRG
;
A
#
# COMPACT_ATOMS: atom_id res chain seq x y z
N MET A 1 -16.36 24.09 22.82
CA MET A 1 -15.95 25.49 23.05
C MET A 1 -14.45 25.45 23.29
N SER A 2 -13.65 25.73 22.27
CA SER A 2 -12.19 25.79 22.41
C SER A 2 -11.85 26.96 23.34
N GLU A 3 -11.05 26.71 24.36
CA GLU A 3 -10.49 27.75 25.22
C GLU A 3 -9.71 28.72 24.32
N LYS A 4 -10.03 30.02 24.38
CA LYS A 4 -9.35 31.03 23.57
C LYS A 4 -7.91 31.17 24.08
N ALA A 5 -6.91 31.11 23.21
CA ALA A 5 -5.52 31.36 23.57
C ALA A 5 -5.39 32.64 24.41
N ASP A 6 -4.59 32.55 25.47
CA ASP A 6 -4.10 33.74 26.15
C ASP A 6 -3.07 34.42 25.26
N PHE A 7 -3.51 35.40 24.47
CA PHE A 7 -2.64 36.18 23.59
C PHE A 7 -1.48 36.88 24.34
N ASN A 8 -1.54 37.01 25.67
CA ASN A 8 -0.44 37.58 26.45
C ASN A 8 0.72 36.59 26.65
N ALA A 9 0.49 35.29 26.46
CA ALA A 9 1.51 34.26 26.54
C ALA A 9 2.30 34.09 25.22
N ILE A 10 1.86 34.72 24.13
CA ILE A 10 2.48 34.62 22.80
C ILE A 10 3.51 35.75 22.64
N PRO A 11 4.75 35.45 22.20
CA PRO A 11 5.74 36.49 21.91
C PRO A 11 5.21 37.54 20.93
N ALA A 12 5.55 38.80 21.20
CA ALA A 12 5.01 39.93 20.44
C ALA A 12 5.37 39.88 18.96
N GLU A 13 6.57 39.40 18.60
CA GLU A 13 6.94 39.17 17.21
C GLU A 13 6.03 38.16 16.51
N ILE A 14 5.75 37.01 17.14
CA ILE A 14 4.91 35.96 16.57
C ILE A 14 3.47 36.45 16.37
N LEU A 15 2.90 37.10 17.39
CA LEU A 15 1.55 37.64 17.30
C LEU A 15 1.45 38.76 16.24
N THR A 16 2.52 39.53 16.04
CA THR A 16 2.60 40.56 15.00
C THR A 16 2.60 39.94 13.61
N ASP A 17 3.38 38.87 13.40
CA ASP A 17 3.44 38.15 12.13
C ASP A 17 2.12 37.46 11.79
N ILE A 18 1.46 36.83 12.78
CA ILE A 18 0.13 36.24 12.63
C ILE A 18 -0.89 37.31 12.19
N ARG A 19 -0.94 38.45 12.88
CA ARG A 19 -1.85 39.57 12.53
C ARG A 19 -1.57 40.12 11.14
N LYS A 20 -0.30 40.21 10.76
CA LYS A 20 0.11 40.66 9.42
C LYS A 20 -0.37 39.69 8.34
N ARG A 21 -0.22 38.39 8.54
CA ARG A 21 -0.74 37.34 7.63
C ARG A 21 -2.26 37.37 7.54
N ALA A 22 -2.96 37.48 8.68
CA ALA A 22 -4.42 37.58 8.71
C ALA A 22 -4.93 38.73 7.82
N LYS A 23 -4.35 39.92 7.98
CA LYS A 23 -4.70 41.10 7.17
C LYS A 23 -4.34 40.95 5.69
N LEU A 24 -3.29 40.20 5.37
CA LEU A 24 -2.91 39.93 3.98
C LEU A 24 -3.91 39.01 3.28
N LEU A 25 -4.34 37.94 3.97
CA LEU A 25 -5.25 36.93 3.44
C LEU A 25 -6.70 37.44 3.38
N TRP A 26 -7.12 38.23 4.37
CA TRP A 26 -8.49 38.75 4.49
C TRP A 26 -8.51 40.26 4.72
N PRO A 27 -8.13 41.10 3.74
CA PRO A 27 -7.90 42.53 3.96
C PRO A 27 -9.11 43.31 4.49
N ASP A 28 -10.32 42.97 4.05
CA ASP A 28 -11.55 43.68 4.37
C ASP A 28 -12.49 42.89 5.29
N ASP A 29 -12.12 41.68 5.68
CA ASP A 29 -12.95 40.78 6.47
C ASP A 29 -12.41 40.62 7.89
N ARG A 30 -13.00 41.35 8.83
CA ARG A 30 -12.55 41.38 10.23
C ARG A 30 -12.87 40.08 10.97
N GLU A 31 -13.98 39.43 10.64
CA GLU A 31 -14.40 38.20 11.31
C GLU A 31 -13.41 37.08 10.97
N TRP A 32 -13.11 36.91 9.68
CA TRP A 32 -12.10 35.93 9.25
C TRP A 32 -10.68 36.25 9.73
N GLN A 33 -10.32 37.52 9.85
CA GLN A 33 -9.05 37.91 10.49
C GLN A 33 -8.99 37.45 11.95
N GLU A 34 -10.04 37.68 12.73
CA GLU A 34 -10.09 37.30 14.15
C GLU A 34 -10.07 35.78 14.34
N ASP A 35 -10.81 35.04 13.52
CA ASP A 35 -10.83 33.58 13.53
C ASP A 35 -9.45 33.00 13.20
N PHE A 36 -8.81 33.51 12.14
CA PHE A 36 -7.46 33.08 11.77
C PHE A 36 -6.41 33.41 12.84
N ILE A 37 -6.45 34.62 13.41
CA ILE A 37 -5.54 35.01 14.49
C ILE A 37 -5.71 34.07 15.69
N THR A 38 -6.95 33.74 16.04
CA THR A 38 -7.26 32.83 17.14
C THR A 38 -6.75 31.42 16.84
N LEU A 39 -6.96 30.91 15.63
CA LEU A 39 -6.46 29.60 15.20
C LEU A 39 -4.93 29.53 15.29
N GLU A 40 -4.22 30.45 14.64
CA GLU A 40 -2.75 30.43 14.60
C GLU A 40 -2.14 30.65 15.99
N ALA A 41 -2.77 31.46 16.83
CA ALA A 41 -2.35 31.68 18.22
C ALA A 41 -2.51 30.42 19.07
N ASN A 42 -3.65 29.74 18.96
CA ASN A 42 -3.88 28.45 19.64
C ASN A 42 -2.87 27.40 19.15
N SER A 43 -2.65 27.32 17.83
CA SER A 43 -1.72 26.36 17.24
C SER A 43 -0.28 26.63 17.64
N TYR A 44 0.14 27.90 17.75
CA TYR A 44 1.45 28.25 18.30
C TYR A 44 1.60 27.79 19.76
N ALA A 45 0.59 28.03 20.60
CA ALA A 45 0.63 27.58 21.99
C ALA A 45 0.72 26.03 22.06
N ALA A 46 -0.10 25.32 21.29
CA ALA A 46 -0.05 23.87 21.18
C ALA A 46 1.34 23.38 20.73
N PHE A 47 1.95 24.05 19.75
CA PHE A 47 3.30 23.75 19.28
C PHE A 47 4.36 23.87 20.39
N GLN A 48 4.26 24.89 21.25
CA GLN A 48 5.20 25.08 22.37
C GLN A 48 5.03 24.04 23.48
N GLU A 49 3.81 23.53 23.66
CA GLU A 49 3.45 22.57 24.71
C GLU A 49 3.64 21.11 24.30
N MET A 50 4.12 20.85 23.08
CA MET A 50 4.33 19.50 22.57
C MET A 50 5.29 18.67 23.42
N ASP A 51 4.87 17.44 23.73
CA ASP A 51 5.67 16.47 24.46
C ASP A 51 6.54 15.64 23.52
N PHE A 52 7.84 15.97 23.49
CA PHE A 52 8.84 15.24 22.72
C PHE A 52 9.48 14.09 23.50
N SER A 53 8.96 13.68 24.67
CA SER A 53 9.62 12.66 25.51
C SER A 53 9.95 11.37 24.74
N ASN A 54 9.06 10.94 23.84
CA ASN A 54 9.26 9.75 23.00
C ASN A 54 10.07 10.02 21.72
N ALA A 55 10.36 11.27 21.38
CA ALA A 55 11.07 11.71 20.18
C ALA A 55 12.25 12.66 20.50
N ALA A 56 12.78 12.59 21.73
CA ALA A 56 13.73 13.58 22.25
C ALA A 56 15.02 13.66 21.43
N LEU A 57 15.43 12.53 20.83
CA LEU A 57 16.65 12.44 20.00
C LEU A 57 16.51 13.10 18.62
N VAL A 58 15.28 13.27 18.14
CA VAL A 58 14.96 13.77 16.79
C VAL A 58 14.15 15.07 16.85
N LYS A 59 13.98 15.65 18.05
CA LYS A 59 13.20 16.86 18.28
C LYS A 59 13.64 18.02 17.38
N ASP A 60 14.95 18.28 17.34
CA ASP A 60 15.49 19.44 16.60
C ASP A 60 15.26 19.28 15.10
N ASP A 61 15.38 18.05 14.57
CA ASP A 61 15.12 17.76 13.16
C ASP A 61 13.64 17.96 12.82
N ILE A 62 12.73 17.39 13.61
CA ILE A 62 11.27 17.54 13.43
C ILE A 62 10.86 19.02 13.46
N VAL A 63 11.35 19.78 14.45
CA VAL A 63 11.04 21.21 14.58
C VAL A 63 11.62 22.01 13.42
N THR A 64 12.84 21.71 12.98
CA THR A 64 13.48 22.39 11.85
C THR A 64 12.69 22.17 10.57
N GLN A 65 12.34 20.92 10.25
CA GLN A 65 11.52 20.60 9.09
C GLN A 65 10.17 21.30 9.13
N ALA A 66 9.50 21.31 10.29
CA ALA A 66 8.23 22.02 10.45
C ALA A 66 8.35 23.51 10.08
N MET A 67 9.41 24.16 10.55
CA MET A 67 9.65 25.59 10.32
C MET A 67 10.03 25.90 8.87
N GLU A 68 10.70 24.97 8.18
CA GLU A 68 11.15 25.11 6.79
C GLU A 68 10.02 24.87 5.77
N TYR A 69 9.20 23.86 5.99
CA TYR A 69 8.22 23.40 5.00
C TYR A 69 6.82 23.98 5.16
N PHE A 70 6.48 24.50 6.35
CA PHE A 70 5.13 24.97 6.65
C PHE A 70 5.11 26.45 7.05
N GLU A 71 4.13 27.18 6.51
CA GLU A 71 3.99 28.62 6.71
C GLU A 71 3.08 28.94 7.90
N SER A 72 2.06 28.12 8.16
CA SER A 72 1.09 28.32 9.24
C SER A 72 1.50 27.60 10.52
N TRP A 73 1.10 28.16 11.67
CA TRP A 73 1.31 27.50 12.96
C TRP A 73 0.44 26.26 13.10
N GLU A 74 -0.75 26.27 12.51
CA GLU A 74 -1.63 25.09 12.46
C GLU A 74 -0.99 23.92 11.71
N GLU A 75 -0.41 24.17 10.53
CA GLU A 75 0.30 23.15 9.75
C GLU A 75 1.55 22.65 10.48
N ARG A 76 2.34 23.57 11.06
CA ARG A 76 3.52 23.22 11.86
C ARG A 76 3.16 22.33 13.04
N ALA A 77 2.12 22.70 13.79
CA ALA A 77 1.69 21.93 14.94
C ALA A 77 1.21 20.53 14.51
N SER A 78 0.34 20.47 13.50
CA SER A 78 -0.15 19.21 12.94
C SER A 78 0.98 18.29 12.46
N HIS A 79 1.96 18.84 11.73
CA HIS A 79 3.12 18.09 11.27
C HIS A 79 3.96 17.55 12.44
N VAL A 80 4.35 18.40 13.39
CA VAL A 80 5.17 17.96 14.53
C VAL A 80 4.46 16.90 15.38
N GLU A 81 3.16 17.05 15.63
CA GLU A 81 2.36 16.04 16.33
C GLU A 81 2.42 14.68 15.61
N SER A 82 2.19 14.70 14.29
CA SER A 82 2.24 13.50 13.45
C SER A 82 3.63 12.85 13.45
N GLU A 83 4.70 13.65 13.40
CA GLU A 83 6.07 13.15 13.39
C GLU A 83 6.48 12.53 14.73
N ILE A 84 6.10 13.12 15.86
CA ILE A 84 6.35 12.57 17.20
C ILE A 84 5.65 11.22 17.36
N ASP A 85 4.36 11.16 17.01
CA ASP A 85 3.57 9.92 17.09
C ASP A 85 4.14 8.84 16.17
N ALA A 86 4.48 9.21 14.93
CA ALA A 86 5.04 8.29 13.97
C ALA A 86 6.39 7.71 14.41
N TYR A 87 7.30 8.55 14.93
CA TYR A 87 8.58 8.10 15.49
C TYR A 87 8.38 7.07 16.62
N ALA A 88 7.47 7.37 17.56
CA ALA A 88 7.16 6.47 18.67
C ALA A 88 6.57 5.13 18.18
N GLN A 89 5.66 5.16 17.21
CA GLN A 89 5.07 3.96 16.62
C GLN A 89 6.12 3.13 15.87
N ILE A 90 7.00 3.75 15.08
CA ILE A 90 8.08 3.04 14.39
C ILE A 90 8.98 2.34 15.42
N ALA A 91 9.37 3.02 16.51
CA ALA A 91 10.22 2.44 17.54
C ALA A 91 9.60 1.19 18.17
N THR A 92 8.30 1.23 18.48
CA THR A 92 7.56 0.16 19.16
C THR A 92 7.06 -0.94 18.23
N THR A 93 7.02 -0.72 16.92
CA THR A 93 6.49 -1.71 15.95
C THR A 93 7.35 -2.98 15.93
N ALA A 94 6.79 -4.08 16.44
CA ALA A 94 7.40 -5.41 16.45
C ALA A 94 6.30 -6.49 16.34
N PRO A 95 5.80 -6.79 15.13
CA PRO A 95 4.82 -7.85 14.93
C PRO A 95 5.38 -9.24 15.30
N ASP A 96 4.61 -10.03 16.05
CA ASP A 96 5.03 -11.37 16.50
C ASP A 96 5.17 -12.39 15.34
N ASP A 97 4.52 -12.13 14.20
CA ASP A 97 4.47 -13.02 13.04
C ASP A 97 5.57 -12.74 12.00
N ILE A 98 6.47 -11.79 12.28
CA ILE A 98 7.58 -11.41 11.40
C ILE A 98 8.90 -11.47 12.18
N PRO A 99 9.96 -12.10 11.63
CA PRO A 99 11.26 -12.15 12.30
C PRO A 99 11.81 -10.75 12.65
N PRO A 100 12.36 -10.55 13.86
CA PRO A 100 12.86 -9.24 14.30
C PRO A 100 13.95 -8.64 13.40
N ASP A 101 14.79 -9.47 12.78
CA ASP A 101 15.83 -9.06 11.84
C ASP A 101 15.23 -8.51 10.54
N VAL A 102 14.13 -9.10 10.05
CA VAL A 102 13.39 -8.60 8.88
C VAL A 102 12.78 -7.24 9.17
N ILE A 103 12.11 -7.08 10.32
CA ILE A 103 11.54 -5.78 10.73
C ILE A 103 12.63 -4.72 10.91
N SER A 104 13.76 -5.09 11.53
CA SER A 104 14.88 -4.17 11.73
C SER A 104 15.45 -3.71 10.38
N LYS A 105 15.57 -4.63 9.42
CA LYS A 105 16.03 -4.30 8.07
C LYS A 105 15.04 -3.40 7.32
N MET A 106 13.73 -3.67 7.40
CA MET A 106 12.70 -2.81 6.81
C MET A 106 12.80 -1.38 7.35
N LYS A 107 12.89 -1.20 8.67
CA LYS A 107 13.05 0.12 9.29
C LYS A 107 14.31 0.84 8.80
N GLN A 108 15.43 0.11 8.69
CA GLN A 108 16.69 0.68 8.17
C GLN A 108 16.57 1.13 6.72
N ASP A 109 15.98 0.31 5.86
CA ASP A 109 15.84 0.62 4.43
C ASP A 109 14.92 1.84 4.23
N ILE A 110 13.76 1.85 4.92
CA ILE A 110 12.80 2.96 4.85
C ILE A 110 13.40 4.27 5.37
N ALA A 111 14.19 4.22 6.45
CA ALA A 111 14.86 5.40 6.99
C ALA A 111 15.94 5.98 6.05
N THR A 112 16.33 5.27 4.98
CA THR A 112 17.22 5.81 3.93
C THR A 112 16.46 6.44 2.75
N GLU A 113 15.15 6.22 2.66
CA GLU A 113 14.32 6.66 1.53
C GLU A 113 13.49 7.92 1.86
N ASP A 114 13.01 8.04 3.11
CA ASP A 114 12.12 9.11 3.55
C ASP A 114 12.68 9.84 4.78
N ASP A 115 12.69 11.17 4.76
CA ASP A 115 13.15 11.99 5.89
C ASP A 115 12.05 12.24 6.94
N TRP A 116 10.78 12.01 6.59
CA TRP A 116 9.62 12.23 7.47
C TRP A 116 9.15 10.92 8.10
N PHE A 117 9.08 10.85 9.42
CA PHE A 117 8.66 9.68 10.17
C PHE A 117 7.22 9.27 9.87
N ALA A 118 6.30 10.21 9.60
CA ALA A 118 4.95 9.88 9.21
C ALA A 118 4.90 9.08 7.90
N MET A 119 5.75 9.45 6.93
CA MET A 119 5.91 8.71 5.67
C MET A 119 6.60 7.36 5.90
N GLN A 120 7.66 7.34 6.72
CA GLN A 120 8.33 6.10 7.09
C GLN A 120 7.36 5.08 7.75
N LEU A 121 6.45 5.54 8.62
CA LEU A 121 5.48 4.68 9.28
C LEU A 121 4.48 4.06 8.29
N ASP A 122 3.99 4.85 7.34
CA ASP A 122 3.12 4.37 6.27
C ASP A 122 3.84 3.35 5.38
N SER A 123 5.08 3.64 4.98
CA SER A 123 5.97 2.72 4.27
C SER A 123 6.21 1.42 5.05
N LEU A 124 6.42 1.50 6.37
CA LEU A 124 6.64 0.34 7.24
C LEU A 124 5.39 -0.54 7.33
N ARG A 125 4.20 0.06 7.48
CA ARG A 125 2.92 -0.65 7.47
C ARG A 125 2.71 -1.39 6.15
N ARG A 126 2.96 -0.73 5.02
CA ARG A 126 2.90 -1.36 3.70
C ARG A 126 3.92 -2.49 3.53
N ALA A 127 5.13 -2.33 4.03
CA ALA A 127 6.16 -3.36 3.96
C ALA A 127 5.79 -4.61 4.78
N ILE A 128 5.23 -4.42 5.98
CA ILE A 128 4.69 -5.49 6.83
C ILE A 128 3.56 -6.24 6.12
N ASP A 129 2.60 -5.52 5.54
CA ASP A 129 1.49 -6.12 4.81
C ASP A 129 1.97 -6.85 3.55
N GLY A 130 2.93 -6.29 2.83
CA GLY A 130 3.58 -6.92 1.69
C GLY A 130 4.30 -8.21 2.06
N TYR A 131 5.01 -8.23 3.19
CA TYR A 131 5.68 -9.43 3.71
C TYR A 131 4.66 -10.53 4.03
N ARG A 132 3.59 -10.20 4.76
CA ARG A 132 2.51 -11.13 5.08
C ARG A 132 1.85 -11.68 3.83
N TYR A 133 1.55 -10.81 2.88
CA TYR A 133 0.98 -11.21 1.60
C TYR A 133 1.85 -12.23 0.87
N VAL A 134 3.16 -11.99 0.78
CA VAL A 134 4.11 -12.90 0.12
C VAL A 134 4.22 -14.22 0.88
N ARG A 135 4.37 -14.19 2.21
CA ARG A 135 4.44 -15.38 3.07
C ARG A 135 3.19 -16.24 2.88
N ASP A 136 2.01 -15.66 3.10
CA ASP A 136 0.73 -16.37 3.06
C ASP A 136 0.45 -16.90 1.64
N THR A 137 0.79 -16.14 0.60
CA THR A 137 0.66 -16.60 -0.78
C THR A 137 1.56 -17.79 -1.05
N ARG A 138 2.82 -17.77 -0.60
CA ARG A 138 3.75 -18.89 -0.78
C ARG A 138 3.28 -20.14 -0.04
N GLU A 139 2.79 -20.00 1.18
CA GLU A 139 2.23 -21.11 1.96
C GLU A 139 0.99 -21.71 1.30
N LYS A 140 0.09 -20.87 0.76
CA LYS A 140 -1.13 -21.33 0.10
C LYS A 140 -0.88 -21.93 -1.28
N VAL A 141 -0.08 -21.25 -2.10
CA VAL A 141 0.13 -21.59 -3.52
C VAL A 141 1.21 -22.65 -3.68
N GLY A 142 2.26 -22.64 -2.85
CA GLY A 142 3.40 -23.55 -2.96
C GLY A 142 3.02 -25.02 -3.12
N PRO A 143 2.19 -25.59 -2.22
CA PRO A 143 1.78 -26.99 -2.30
C PRO A 143 0.99 -27.37 -3.56
N ILE A 144 0.31 -26.41 -4.20
CA ILE A 144 -0.57 -26.65 -5.36
C ILE A 144 -0.11 -25.96 -6.64
N ARG A 145 1.08 -25.38 -6.64
CA ARG A 145 1.62 -24.60 -7.76
C ARG A 145 1.55 -25.38 -9.07
N GLU A 146 2.05 -26.62 -9.06
CA GLU A 146 2.06 -27.48 -10.25
C GLU A 146 0.65 -27.89 -10.69
N LEU A 147 -0.27 -28.09 -9.75
CA LEU A 147 -1.68 -28.35 -10.06
C LEU A 147 -2.30 -27.14 -10.76
N LEU A 148 -2.08 -25.93 -10.24
CA LEU A 148 -2.58 -24.69 -10.83
C LEU A 148 -2.05 -24.47 -12.25
N VAL A 149 -0.73 -24.65 -12.46
CA VAL A 149 -0.11 -24.53 -13.79
C VAL A 149 -0.68 -25.56 -14.76
N ARG A 150 -0.95 -26.78 -14.30
CA ARG A 150 -1.58 -27.81 -15.13
C ARG A 150 -3.04 -27.48 -15.46
N MET A 151 -3.82 -27.02 -14.50
CA MET A 151 -5.22 -26.62 -14.72
C MET A 151 -5.31 -25.43 -15.68
N GLU A 152 -4.46 -24.42 -15.51
CA GLU A 152 -4.37 -23.32 -16.49
C GLU A 152 -3.91 -23.84 -17.85
N GLY A 153 -2.96 -24.77 -17.91
CA GLY A 153 -2.53 -25.39 -19.16
C GLY A 153 -3.63 -26.17 -19.88
N ILE A 154 -4.62 -26.70 -19.16
CA ILE A 154 -5.83 -27.30 -19.75
C ILE A 154 -6.73 -26.18 -20.29
N ILE A 155 -7.10 -25.22 -19.45
CA ILE A 155 -8.04 -24.13 -19.82
C ILE A 155 -7.48 -23.27 -20.96
N GLY A 156 -6.21 -22.93 -20.93
CA GLY A 156 -5.56 -22.09 -21.91
C GLY A 156 -5.51 -22.73 -23.30
N LYS A 157 -5.51 -24.07 -23.38
CA LYS A 157 -5.62 -24.81 -24.66
C LYS A 157 -7.03 -24.82 -25.22
N GLU A 158 -8.03 -24.56 -24.37
CA GLU A 158 -9.45 -24.43 -24.72
C GLU A 158 -9.85 -22.98 -25.02
N CYS A 159 -8.87 -22.08 -25.24
CA CYS A 159 -9.13 -20.73 -25.70
C CYS A 159 -9.07 -20.64 -27.22
N TYR A 160 -10.14 -20.16 -27.86
CA TYR A 160 -10.26 -20.15 -29.31
C TYR A 160 -10.45 -18.75 -29.88
N ASN A 161 -9.88 -18.51 -31.05
CA ASN A 161 -10.08 -17.28 -31.80
C ASN A 161 -11.43 -17.36 -32.54
N GLY A 162 -12.31 -16.39 -32.30
CA GLY A 162 -13.61 -16.29 -32.98
C GLY A 162 -13.50 -16.08 -34.51
N ASN A 163 -12.33 -15.68 -35.01
CA ASN A 163 -12.05 -15.56 -36.44
C ASN A 163 -11.64 -16.90 -37.10
N ILE A 164 -11.57 -18.00 -36.32
CA ILE A 164 -11.33 -19.35 -36.82
C ILE A 164 -12.64 -20.13 -36.70
N GLN A 165 -13.02 -20.85 -37.75
CA GLN A 165 -14.20 -21.73 -37.73
C GLN A 165 -13.91 -22.92 -36.80
N ASN A 166 -14.38 -22.83 -35.55
CA ASN A 166 -14.24 -23.88 -34.52
C ASN A 166 -15.44 -24.83 -34.48
N TYR A 167 -16.51 -24.49 -35.20
CA TYR A 167 -17.74 -25.27 -35.27
C TYR A 167 -18.10 -25.59 -36.72
N SER A 168 -18.57 -26.80 -36.95
CA SER A 168 -19.14 -27.22 -38.23
C SER A 168 -20.46 -26.50 -38.51
N SER A 169 -20.96 -26.57 -39.74
CA SER A 169 -22.27 -26.01 -40.11
C SER A 169 -23.46 -26.62 -39.33
N TRP A 170 -23.23 -27.70 -38.58
CA TRP A 170 -24.21 -28.37 -37.72
C TRP A 170 -24.00 -28.12 -36.22
N GLY A 171 -23.07 -27.22 -35.86
CA GLY A 171 -22.76 -26.89 -34.47
C GLY A 171 -21.88 -27.91 -33.75
N GLU A 172 -21.32 -28.88 -34.48
CA GLU A 172 -20.36 -29.84 -33.93
C GLU A 172 -19.00 -29.17 -33.71
N TRP A 173 -18.31 -29.58 -32.65
CA TRP A 173 -17.00 -29.08 -32.28
C TRP A 173 -15.91 -29.66 -33.20
N ASP A 174 -15.37 -28.82 -34.11
CA ASP A 174 -14.29 -29.18 -35.06
C ASP A 174 -12.92 -28.60 -34.63
N GLY A 175 -12.80 -28.15 -33.37
CA GLY A 175 -11.62 -27.46 -32.87
C GLY A 175 -10.46 -28.36 -32.43
N GLU A 176 -10.60 -29.70 -32.52
CA GLU A 176 -9.52 -30.64 -32.19
C GLU A 176 -8.27 -30.35 -33.04
N GLY A 177 -7.11 -30.21 -32.38
CA GLY A 177 -5.82 -29.93 -33.03
C GLY A 177 -5.56 -28.48 -33.43
N ARG A 178 -6.48 -27.54 -33.16
CA ARG A 178 -6.33 -26.10 -33.42
C ARG A 178 -6.07 -25.27 -32.17
N SER A 179 -5.66 -25.93 -31.07
CA SER A 179 -5.42 -25.27 -29.78
C SER A 179 -4.23 -24.31 -29.85
N PHE A 180 -4.55 -23.02 -29.84
CA PHE A 180 -3.58 -21.97 -29.54
C PHE A 180 -3.67 -21.68 -28.06
N ARG A 181 -2.61 -21.95 -27.31
CA ARG A 181 -2.60 -21.55 -25.91
C ARG A 181 -2.66 -20.02 -25.82
N TYR A 182 -3.73 -19.49 -25.24
CA TYR A 182 -3.84 -18.06 -25.04
C TYR A 182 -2.73 -17.57 -24.10
N PRO A 183 -2.03 -16.47 -24.42
CA PRO A 183 -0.97 -15.98 -23.55
C PRO A 183 -1.55 -15.53 -22.21
N VAL A 184 -0.92 -15.97 -21.13
CA VAL A 184 -1.17 -15.41 -19.80
C VAL A 184 -0.28 -14.19 -19.63
N THR A 185 -0.84 -13.11 -19.09
CA THR A 185 -0.08 -11.92 -18.67
C THR A 185 0.19 -12.03 -17.17
N PHE A 186 1.44 -11.82 -16.76
CA PHE A 186 1.86 -11.79 -15.37
C PHE A 186 2.41 -10.42 -15.00
N ILE A 187 2.28 -10.01 -13.75
CA ILE A 187 2.94 -8.82 -13.22
C ILE A 187 4.25 -9.28 -12.56
N ARG A 188 5.38 -8.93 -13.15
CA ARG A 188 6.72 -9.22 -12.63
C ARG A 188 7.43 -7.93 -12.29
N LYS A 189 7.85 -7.77 -11.04
CA LYS A 189 8.51 -6.53 -10.57
C LYS A 189 7.75 -5.26 -10.98
N GLY A 190 6.41 -5.32 -10.94
CA GLY A 190 5.52 -4.22 -11.34
C GLY A 190 5.25 -4.08 -12.85
N VAL A 191 5.83 -4.92 -13.70
CA VAL A 191 5.70 -4.86 -15.17
C VAL A 191 4.88 -6.02 -15.71
N ALA A 192 3.93 -5.72 -16.59
CA ALA A 192 3.11 -6.73 -17.25
C ALA A 192 3.89 -7.44 -18.38
N GLU A 193 4.04 -8.76 -18.27
CA GLU A 193 4.72 -9.60 -19.25
C GLU A 193 3.81 -10.71 -19.76
N LYS A 194 3.73 -10.85 -21.10
CA LYS A 194 2.99 -11.94 -21.74
C LYS A 194 3.86 -13.19 -21.85
N CYS A 195 3.32 -14.32 -21.41
CA CYS A 195 3.99 -15.61 -21.45
C CYS A 195 3.12 -16.68 -22.10
N HIS A 196 3.70 -17.42 -23.04
CA HIS A 196 3.08 -18.60 -23.67
C HIS A 196 3.59 -19.91 -23.04
N THR A 197 4.81 -19.90 -22.50
CA THR A 197 5.53 -21.03 -21.90
C THR A 197 6.43 -20.54 -20.75
N GLY A 198 7.06 -21.45 -20.01
CA GLY A 198 8.11 -21.08 -19.05
C GLY A 198 7.63 -20.60 -17.67
N PHE A 199 6.50 -21.12 -17.18
CA PHE A 199 5.95 -20.76 -15.86
C PHE A 199 6.84 -21.17 -14.69
N ALA A 200 7.83 -22.05 -14.89
CA ALA A 200 8.73 -22.54 -13.83
C ALA A 200 9.56 -21.43 -13.17
N ALA A 201 9.89 -20.37 -13.90
CA ALA A 201 10.68 -19.25 -13.38
C ALA A 201 9.87 -18.26 -12.52
N LEU A 202 8.54 -18.37 -12.51
CA LEU A 202 7.66 -17.50 -11.74
C LEU A 202 7.71 -17.85 -10.25
N THR A 203 7.81 -16.83 -9.41
CA THR A 203 7.53 -16.98 -7.98
C THR A 203 6.04 -17.24 -7.74
N HIS A 204 5.68 -17.67 -6.53
CA HIS A 204 4.28 -17.97 -6.18
C HIS A 204 3.40 -16.72 -6.24
N GLU A 205 3.93 -15.61 -5.73
CA GLU A 205 3.30 -14.30 -5.77
C GLU A 205 3.22 -13.72 -7.19
N GLU A 206 4.16 -14.01 -8.08
CA GLU A 206 4.02 -13.63 -9.50
C GLU A 206 2.98 -14.50 -10.20
N LEU A 207 2.97 -15.81 -9.94
CA LEU A 207 2.02 -16.74 -10.56
C LEU A 207 0.57 -16.34 -10.29
N ILE A 208 0.23 -15.94 -9.06
CA ILE A 208 -1.14 -15.58 -8.69
C ILE A 208 -1.63 -14.28 -9.35
N THR A 209 -0.72 -13.47 -9.90
CA THR A 209 -1.10 -12.29 -10.71
C THR A 209 -1.53 -12.67 -12.12
N GLY A 210 -1.33 -13.92 -12.55
CA GLY A 210 -1.58 -14.33 -13.92
C GLY A 210 -3.03 -14.15 -14.37
N TYR A 211 -3.21 -13.47 -15.50
CA TYR A 211 -4.53 -13.24 -16.09
C TYR A 211 -4.53 -13.38 -17.62
N TYR A 212 -5.66 -13.79 -18.19
CA TYR A 212 -5.92 -13.67 -19.62
C TYR A 212 -6.53 -12.30 -19.91
N LYS A 213 -6.07 -11.66 -20.99
CA LYS A 213 -6.58 -10.36 -21.43
C LYS A 213 -7.48 -10.53 -22.66
N PHE A 214 -8.79 -10.34 -22.49
CA PHE A 214 -9.80 -10.44 -23.55
C PHE A 214 -10.31 -9.04 -23.92
N GLY A 215 -9.54 -8.31 -24.73
CA GLY A 215 -9.86 -6.93 -25.08
C GLY A 215 -9.74 -6.01 -23.86
N ALA A 216 -10.87 -5.43 -23.44
CA ALA A 216 -10.97 -4.60 -22.22
C ALA A 216 -11.20 -5.41 -20.95
N ASN A 217 -11.52 -6.71 -21.07
CA ASN A 217 -11.80 -7.59 -19.95
C ASN A 217 -10.57 -8.42 -19.59
N GLU A 218 -10.48 -8.82 -18.32
CA GLU A 218 -9.40 -9.65 -17.80
C GLU A 218 -9.96 -10.80 -16.97
N LEU A 219 -9.41 -12.00 -17.14
CA LEU A 219 -9.75 -13.19 -16.34
C LEU A 219 -8.53 -13.56 -15.50
N SER A 220 -8.60 -13.34 -14.19
CA SER A 220 -7.57 -13.73 -13.21
C SER A 220 -7.52 -15.25 -13.03
N ILE A 221 -6.93 -15.95 -13.99
CA ILE A 221 -7.03 -17.41 -14.13
C ILE A 221 -6.52 -18.15 -12.89
N TYR A 222 -5.37 -17.76 -12.34
CA TYR A 222 -4.80 -18.46 -11.17
C TYR A 222 -5.60 -18.21 -9.89
N ARG A 223 -6.18 -17.00 -9.72
CA ARG A 223 -7.07 -16.71 -8.58
C ARG A 223 -8.39 -17.47 -8.68
N ALA A 224 -8.96 -17.57 -9.88
CA ALA A 224 -10.17 -18.36 -10.10
C ALA A 224 -9.92 -19.85 -9.82
N LEU A 225 -8.79 -20.38 -10.27
CA LEU A 225 -8.42 -21.77 -10.01
C LEU A 225 -8.19 -22.06 -8.52
N MET A 226 -7.60 -21.12 -7.77
CA MET A 226 -7.51 -21.21 -6.31
C MET A 226 -8.89 -21.36 -5.67
N GLN A 227 -9.86 -20.51 -6.06
CA GLN A 227 -11.23 -20.58 -5.54
C GLN A 227 -11.92 -21.91 -5.89
N VAL A 228 -11.67 -22.44 -7.09
CA VAL A 228 -12.18 -23.76 -7.48
C VAL A 228 -11.60 -24.86 -6.59
N ILE A 229 -10.29 -24.81 -6.31
CA ILE A 229 -9.66 -25.78 -5.40
C ILE A 229 -10.25 -25.66 -3.99
N GLU A 230 -10.35 -24.45 -3.44
CA GLU A 230 -10.92 -24.20 -2.10
C GLU A 230 -12.37 -24.71 -1.99
N MET A 231 -13.18 -24.53 -3.04
CA MET A 231 -14.53 -25.11 -3.13
C MET A 231 -14.50 -26.64 -3.16
N LEU A 232 -13.62 -27.25 -3.97
CA LEU A 232 -13.49 -28.71 -4.03
C LEU A 232 -13.05 -29.31 -2.68
N GLU A 233 -12.17 -28.62 -1.95
CA GLU A 233 -11.74 -29.06 -0.62
C GLU A 233 -12.87 -28.99 0.40
N SER A 234 -13.58 -27.85 0.44
CA SER A 234 -14.60 -27.58 1.46
C SER A 234 -15.91 -28.32 1.23
N GLU A 235 -16.33 -28.50 -0.03
CA GLU A 235 -17.63 -29.08 -0.38
C GLU A 235 -17.54 -30.55 -0.81
N TYR A 236 -16.41 -30.96 -1.39
CA TYR A 236 -16.26 -32.28 -2.01
C TYR A 236 -15.18 -33.15 -1.35
N GLY A 237 -14.53 -32.66 -0.28
CA GLY A 237 -13.49 -33.40 0.44
C GLY A 237 -12.27 -33.70 -0.42
N PHE A 238 -12.03 -32.88 -1.46
CA PHE A 238 -10.82 -33.00 -2.26
C PHE A 238 -9.59 -32.83 -1.36
N VAL A 239 -8.65 -33.76 -1.47
CA VAL A 239 -7.38 -33.68 -0.75
C VAL A 239 -6.31 -33.28 -1.76
N ARG A 240 -5.65 -32.15 -1.51
CA ARG A 240 -4.54 -31.68 -2.35
C ARG A 240 -3.44 -32.76 -2.42
N PRO A 241 -2.81 -32.97 -3.59
CA PRO A 241 -1.62 -33.80 -3.67
C PRO A 241 -0.58 -33.26 -2.70
N ASP A 242 -0.09 -34.12 -1.79
CA ASP A 242 0.93 -33.72 -0.84
C ASP A 242 2.19 -33.32 -1.63
N SER A 243 2.85 -32.21 -1.26
CA SER A 243 4.05 -31.71 -1.95
C SER A 243 5.29 -32.59 -1.71
N ARG A 244 5.10 -33.79 -1.16
CA ARG A 244 6.10 -34.84 -1.01
C ARG A 244 5.95 -35.87 -2.12
N GLY A 245 6.63 -35.59 -3.23
CA GLY A 245 7.25 -36.65 -4.02
C GLY A 245 8.46 -37.20 -3.27
#